data_AF-A0A7S2ZAF9-F1
#
_entry.id   AF-A0A7S2ZAF9-F1
#
_cell.length_a   1.000
_cell.length_b   1.000
_cell.length_c   1.000
_cell.angle_alpha   90.00
_cell.angle_beta   90.00
_cell.angle_gamma   90.00
#
_symmetry.space_group_name_H-M   'P 1'
#
loop_
_entity.id
_entity.type
_entity.pdbx_description
1 polymer ?
#
loop_
_entity_poly.entity_id
_entity_poly.type
_entity_poly.pdbx_seq_one_letter_code
_entity_poly.pdbx_strand_id
1 'polypeptide(L)'
;MSQSSQFERVIDGLFAVLLALKKQPVIRFDESSPLCRNIAERLSVRIDQERNLFNFQGSSQAPLLLLLDRKEDPVTPLLNQWTYEAMTHELLTLKNNRVVLTESTGVGTGDVREVVLDQRIDDFYRRNMFLNFGELGDNVKHLVDSFQVV
;
A
#
# COMPACT_ATOMS: atom_id res chain seq x y z
N MET A 1 11.79 7.68 19.91
CA MET A 1 10.30 7.60 19.90
C MET A 1 9.91 6.42 20.79
N SER A 2 9.17 6.65 21.88
CA SER A 2 8.72 5.57 22.78
C SER A 2 7.70 4.67 22.07
N GLN A 3 7.64 3.38 22.41
CA GLN A 3 6.67 2.43 21.80
C GLN A 3 5.23 2.96 21.83
N SER A 4 4.85 3.68 22.90
CA SER A 4 3.54 4.32 23.04
C SER A 4 3.23 5.32 21.91
N SER A 5 4.23 6.07 21.43
CA SER A 5 4.02 7.07 20.36
C SER A 5 3.69 6.45 18.99
N GLN A 6 4.26 5.29 18.69
CA GLN A 6 3.97 4.57 17.43
C GLN A 6 2.59 3.93 17.49
N PHE A 7 2.21 3.41 18.66
CA PHE A 7 0.90 2.81 18.87
C PHE A 7 -0.22 3.83 18.66
N GLU A 8 -0.14 5.02 19.27
CA GLU A 8 -1.14 6.09 19.03
C GLU A 8 -1.20 6.50 17.56
N ARG A 9 -0.04 6.60 16.88
CA ARG A 9 -0.01 6.94 15.46
C ARG A 9 -0.80 5.95 14.60
N VAL A 10 -0.77 4.65 14.93
CA VAL A 10 -1.55 3.63 14.22
C VAL A 10 -3.05 3.82 14.47
N ILE A 11 -3.46 4.05 15.72
CA ILE A 11 -4.87 4.30 16.08
C ILE A 11 -5.41 5.53 15.35
N ASP A 12 -4.68 6.65 15.39
CA ASP A 12 -5.05 7.89 14.71
C ASP A 12 -5.16 7.69 13.20
N GLY A 13 -4.23 6.93 12.61
CA GLY A 13 -4.24 6.60 11.19
C GLY A 13 -5.47 5.78 10.79
N LEU A 14 -5.76 4.70 11.52
CA LEU A 14 -6.94 3.87 11.28
C LEU A 14 -8.22 4.68 11.46
N PHE A 15 -8.33 5.46 12.53
CA PHE A 15 -9.47 6.33 12.80
C PHE A 15 -9.69 7.33 11.66
N ALA A 16 -8.63 8.00 11.19
CA ALA A 16 -8.69 8.95 10.08
C ALA A 16 -9.15 8.28 8.77
N VAL A 17 -8.67 7.06 8.47
CA VAL A 17 -9.11 6.30 7.29
C VAL A 17 -10.61 5.98 7.36
N LEU A 18 -11.10 5.54 8.52
CA LEU A 18 -12.52 5.22 8.71
C LEU A 18 -13.41 6.45 8.51
N LEU A 19 -12.99 7.62 9.03
CA LEU A 19 -13.69 8.88 8.81
C LEU A 19 -13.66 9.32 7.34
N ALA A 20 -12.49 9.24 6.69
CA ALA A 20 -12.32 9.62 5.29
C ALA A 20 -13.20 8.78 4.35
N LEU A 21 -13.32 7.48 4.64
CA LEU A 21 -14.18 6.55 3.89
C LEU A 21 -15.66 6.59 4.33
N LYS A 22 -15.98 7.34 5.39
CA LYS A 22 -17.31 7.39 6.02
C LYS A 22 -17.85 6.00 6.37
N LYS A 23 -17.01 5.18 7.00
CA LYS A 23 -17.31 3.78 7.34
C LYS A 23 -17.21 3.53 8.84
N GLN A 24 -18.24 2.91 9.41
CA GLN A 24 -18.22 2.36 10.76
C GLN A 24 -18.05 0.84 10.70
N PRO A 25 -16.86 0.29 11.03
CA PRO A 25 -16.58 -1.11 10.79
C PRO A 25 -16.95 -2.01 11.98
N VAL A 26 -17.17 -3.29 11.70
CA VAL A 26 -16.95 -4.38 12.67
C VAL A 26 -15.46 -4.64 12.73
N ILE A 27 -14.85 -4.60 13.91
CA ILE A 27 -13.42 -4.83 14.10
C ILE A 27 -13.19 -6.32 14.42
N ARG A 28 -12.36 -6.98 13.63
CA ARG A 28 -11.82 -8.31 13.91
C ARG A 28 -10.30 -8.24 13.93
N PHE A 29 -9.68 -9.09 14.72
CA PHE A 29 -8.24 -9.12 14.86
C PHE A 29 -7.75 -10.56 14.99
N ASP A 30 -6.50 -10.77 14.63
CA ASP A 30 -5.78 -12.00 14.90
C ASP A 30 -5.63 -12.23 16.41
N GLU A 31 -6.19 -13.33 16.90
CA GLU A 31 -6.25 -13.66 18.33
C GLU A 31 -4.88 -13.95 18.93
N SER A 32 -3.94 -14.48 18.12
CA SER A 32 -2.59 -14.83 18.56
C SER A 32 -1.75 -13.58 18.87
N SER A 33 -2.12 -12.41 18.35
CA SER A 33 -1.38 -11.16 18.49
C SER A 33 -1.97 -10.23 19.57
N PRO A 34 -1.28 -10.06 20.71
CA PRO A 34 -1.67 -9.07 21.72
C PRO A 34 -1.64 -7.64 21.17
N LEU A 35 -0.78 -7.38 20.17
CA LEU A 35 -0.69 -6.07 19.53
C LEU A 35 -1.99 -5.73 18.79
N CYS A 36 -2.48 -6.66 17.96
CA CYS A 36 -3.73 -6.47 17.21
C CYS A 36 -4.93 -6.34 18.15
N ARG A 37 -5.00 -7.13 19.24
CA ARG A 37 -6.02 -7.01 20.29
C ARG A 37 -6.03 -5.62 20.91
N ASN A 38 -4.88 -5.14 21.38
CA ASN A 38 -4.76 -3.82 22.00
C ASN A 38 -5.19 -2.71 21.04
N ILE A 39 -4.81 -2.81 19.75
CA ILE A 39 -5.19 -1.84 18.72
C ILE A 39 -6.71 -1.85 18.53
N ALA A 40 -7.32 -3.03 18.41
CA ALA A 40 -8.75 -3.18 18.24
C ALA A 40 -9.55 -2.57 19.40
N GLU A 41 -9.16 -2.88 20.64
CA GLU A 41 -9.83 -2.40 21.85
C GLU A 41 -9.74 -0.87 21.97
N ARG A 42 -8.54 -0.28 21.79
CA ARG A 42 -8.38 1.18 21.83
C ARG A 42 -9.13 1.88 20.72
N LEU A 43 -9.09 1.34 19.51
CA LEU A 43 -9.81 1.92 18.37
C LEU A 43 -11.32 1.86 18.61
N SER A 44 -11.84 0.75 19.14
CA SER A 44 -13.26 0.62 19.51
C SER A 44 -13.68 1.66 20.55
N VAL A 45 -12.88 1.82 21.62
CA VAL A 45 -13.13 2.84 22.65
C VAL A 45 -13.12 4.24 22.04
N ARG A 46 -12.18 4.54 21.14
CA ARG A 46 -12.08 5.85 20.49
C ARG A 46 -13.28 6.14 19.58
N ILE A 47 -13.73 5.15 18.80
CA ILE A 47 -14.94 5.24 17.98
C ILE A 47 -16.16 5.47 18.88
N ASP A 48 -16.24 4.79 20.01
CA ASP A 48 -17.35 4.94 20.97
C ASP A 48 -17.39 6.33 21.62
N GLN A 49 -16.24 6.89 21.96
CA GLN A 49 -16.11 8.26 22.48
C GLN A 49 -16.55 9.31 21.45
N GLU A 50 -16.27 9.07 20.17
CA GLU A 50 -16.52 10.01 19.06
C GLU A 50 -17.68 9.55 18.17
N ARG A 51 -18.67 8.82 18.71
CA ARG A 51 -19.78 8.22 17.94
C ARG A 51 -20.47 9.19 16.98
N ASN A 52 -20.58 10.46 17.37
CA ASN A 52 -21.19 11.49 16.54
C ASN A 52 -20.47 11.68 15.19
N LEU A 53 -19.15 11.48 15.13
CA LEU A 53 -18.37 11.53 13.89
C LEU A 53 -18.65 10.33 12.97
N PHE A 54 -19.19 9.24 13.51
CA PHE A 54 -19.51 8.00 12.79
C PHE A 54 -20.98 7.85 12.40
N ASN A 55 -21.78 8.91 12.57
CA ASN A 55 -23.18 8.94 12.13
C ASN A 55 -23.29 9.09 10.60
N PHE A 56 -22.85 8.07 9.87
CA PHE A 56 -22.92 8.00 8.42
C PHE A 56 -24.28 7.44 7.98
N GLN A 57 -24.84 7.98 6.91
CA GLN A 57 -26.09 7.47 6.37
C GLN A 57 -25.87 6.09 5.71
N GLY A 58 -26.46 5.06 6.34
CA GLY A 58 -26.97 3.82 5.76
C GLY A 58 -26.13 3.11 4.69
N SER A 59 -25.15 2.29 5.08
CA SER A 59 -24.84 1.07 4.33
C SER A 59 -25.55 -0.11 4.97
N SER A 60 -26.27 -0.92 4.17
CA SER A 60 -27.05 -2.08 4.66
C SER A 60 -26.20 -3.14 5.38
N GLN A 61 -24.87 -3.08 5.23
CA GLN A 61 -23.92 -3.97 5.89
C GLN A 61 -22.77 -3.14 6.46
N ALA A 62 -22.38 -3.44 7.69
CA ALA A 62 -21.20 -2.86 8.31
C ALA A 62 -19.94 -3.44 7.65
N PRO A 63 -18.98 -2.62 7.19
CA PRO A 63 -17.71 -3.10 6.67
C PRO A 63 -16.88 -3.80 7.74
N LEU A 64 -15.93 -4.64 7.32
CA LEU A 64 -15.00 -5.33 8.21
C LEU A 64 -13.65 -4.60 8.23
N LEU A 65 -13.17 -4.26 9.42
CA LEU A 65 -11.76 -3.92 9.65
C LEU A 65 -11.07 -5.15 10.24
N LEU A 66 -10.16 -5.76 9.48
CA LEU A 66 -9.37 -6.91 9.90
C LEU A 66 -7.95 -6.46 10.26
N LEU A 67 -7.53 -6.71 11.50
CA LEU A 67 -6.18 -6.44 11.98
C LEU A 67 -5.37 -7.74 12.04
N LEU A 68 -4.24 -7.76 11.34
CA LEU A 68 -3.35 -8.92 11.27
C LEU A 68 -1.94 -8.52 11.73
N ASP A 69 -1.21 -9.48 12.30
CA ASP A 69 0.21 -9.32 12.61
C ASP A 69 1.05 -9.94 11.49
N ARG A 70 2.10 -9.23 11.05
CA ARG A 70 2.99 -9.72 9.99
C ARG A 70 3.71 -11.01 10.42
N LYS A 71 3.87 -11.25 11.72
CA LYS A 71 4.55 -12.45 12.24
C LYS A 71 3.91 -13.77 11.84
N GLU A 72 2.61 -13.79 11.53
CA GLU A 72 1.90 -14.99 11.06
C GLU A 72 2.28 -15.38 9.62
N ASP A 73 2.76 -14.43 8.82
CA ASP A 73 3.24 -14.68 7.45
C ASP A 73 4.58 -13.96 7.20
N PRO A 74 5.68 -14.55 7.72
CA PRO A 74 7.03 -14.02 7.51
C PRO A 74 7.60 -14.39 6.15
N VAL A 75 6.98 -15.32 5.40
CA VAL A 75 7.51 -15.83 4.13
C VAL A 75 7.22 -14.85 3.00
N THR A 76 5.99 -14.39 2.86
CA THR A 76 5.59 -13.46 1.78
C THR A 76 6.52 -12.26 1.58
N PRO A 77 6.95 -11.51 2.63
CA PRO A 77 7.86 -10.38 2.43
C PRO A 77 9.29 -10.77 2.01
N LEU A 78 9.66 -12.06 2.06
CA LEU A 78 10.99 -12.58 1.68
C LEU A 78 11.01 -13.26 0.30
N LEU A 79 9.84 -13.50 -0.30
CA LEU A 79 9.76 -14.10 -1.63
C LEU A 79 10.11 -13.07 -2.70
N ASN A 80 10.94 -13.49 -3.67
CA ASN A 80 11.18 -12.70 -4.88
C ASN A 80 9.86 -12.46 -5.63
N GLN A 81 9.60 -11.21 -5.97
CA GLN A 81 8.40 -10.74 -6.62
C GLN A 81 8.63 -10.58 -8.12
N TRP A 82 7.65 -11.03 -8.90
CA TRP A 82 7.71 -11.02 -10.37
C TRP A 82 6.66 -10.13 -11.03
N THR A 83 5.78 -9.49 -10.24
CA THR A 83 4.83 -8.51 -10.77
C THR A 83 5.47 -7.13 -10.83
N TYR A 84 5.13 -6.33 -11.84
CA TYR A 84 5.84 -5.07 -12.14
C TYR A 84 6.05 -4.15 -10.92
N GLU A 85 5.00 -3.80 -10.17
CA GLU A 85 5.14 -2.93 -9.00
C GLU A 85 6.01 -3.54 -7.90
N ALA A 86 5.72 -4.79 -7.53
CA ALA A 86 6.40 -5.47 -6.44
C ALA A 86 7.88 -5.74 -6.76
N MET A 87 8.19 -6.18 -7.98
CA MET A 87 9.55 -6.37 -8.48
C MET A 87 10.33 -5.05 -8.51
N THR A 88 9.67 -3.96 -8.91
CA THR A 88 10.29 -2.62 -8.89
C THR A 88 10.60 -2.18 -7.46
N HIS A 89 9.67 -2.39 -6.51
CA HIS A 89 9.92 -2.07 -5.11
C HIS A 89 11.06 -2.89 -4.51
N GLU A 90 11.13 -4.17 -4.86
CA GLU A 90 12.17 -5.09 -4.37
C GLU A 90 13.56 -4.73 -4.90
N LEU A 91 13.70 -4.51 -6.21
CA LEU A 91 15.01 -4.30 -6.84
C LEU A 91 15.50 -2.85 -6.80
N LEU A 92 14.58 -1.87 -6.90
CA LEU A 92 14.92 -0.46 -7.05
C LEU A 92 14.42 0.43 -5.90
N THR A 93 13.73 -0.15 -4.91
CA THR A 93 13.17 0.56 -3.75
C THR A 93 12.23 1.72 -4.14
N LEU A 94 10.94 1.42 -4.18
CA LEU A 94 9.90 2.43 -4.39
C LEU A 94 9.61 3.18 -3.07
N LYS A 95 9.82 4.49 -3.03
CA LYS A 95 9.48 5.35 -1.88
C LYS A 95 8.53 6.46 -2.30
N ASN A 96 7.33 6.49 -1.72
CA ASN A 96 6.30 7.49 -2.06
C ASN A 96 6.05 7.60 -3.57
N ASN A 97 5.92 6.46 -4.25
CA ASN A 97 5.73 6.35 -5.69
C ASN A 97 6.91 6.87 -6.52
N ARG A 98 8.12 6.95 -5.95
CA ARG A 98 9.31 7.43 -6.65
C ARG A 98 10.45 6.43 -6.59
N VAL A 99 11.14 6.29 -7.71
CA VAL A 99 12.32 5.46 -7.90
C VAL A 99 13.47 6.37 -8.30
N VAL A 100 14.59 6.26 -7.60
CA VAL A 100 15.81 7.01 -7.91
C VAL A 100 16.74 6.09 -8.70
N LEU A 101 16.97 6.44 -9.96
CA LEU A 101 17.89 5.77 -10.86
C LEU A 101 19.27 6.43 -10.73
N THR A 102 20.27 5.63 -10.40
CA THR A 102 21.67 6.03 -10.22
C THR A 102 22.56 5.33 -11.24
N GLU A 103 23.88 5.59 -11.19
CA GLU A 103 24.87 4.93 -12.06
C GLU A 103 24.79 3.39 -12.00
N SER A 104 24.48 2.82 -10.84
CA SER A 104 24.30 1.36 -10.67
C SER A 104 23.08 0.80 -11.39
N THR A 105 22.19 1.67 -11.90
CA THR A 105 21.01 1.30 -12.71
C THR A 105 21.24 1.52 -14.21
N GLY A 106 22.48 1.84 -14.63
CA GLY A 106 22.84 2.02 -16.04
C GLY A 106 22.59 3.42 -16.60
N VAL A 107 22.29 4.39 -15.74
CA VAL A 107 22.26 5.81 -16.12
C VAL A 107 23.70 6.32 -16.24
N GLY A 108 23.99 7.20 -17.21
CA GLY A 108 25.34 7.74 -17.46
C GLY A 108 25.97 8.34 -16.20
N THR A 109 27.30 8.28 -16.10
CA THR A 109 28.06 8.79 -14.95
C THR A 109 27.69 10.24 -14.63
N GLY A 110 27.21 10.49 -13.40
CA GLY A 110 26.77 11.79 -12.90
C GLY A 110 25.28 12.14 -13.07
N ASP A 111 24.50 11.35 -13.82
CA ASP A 111 23.06 11.59 -14.00
C ASP A 111 22.24 10.81 -12.95
N VAL A 112 21.64 11.52 -12.00
CA VAL A 112 20.59 10.97 -11.12
C VAL A 112 19.23 11.30 -11.73
N ARG A 113 18.41 10.28 -12.01
CA ARG A 113 17.05 10.46 -12.53
C ARG A 113 16.03 9.95 -11.54
N GLU A 114 15.07 10.78 -11.18
CA GLU A 114 13.93 10.37 -10.37
C GLU A 114 12.74 10.10 -11.29
N VAL A 115 12.15 8.91 -11.19
CA VAL A 115 10.98 8.50 -11.95
C VAL A 115 9.80 8.35 -10.99
N VAL A 116 8.66 8.91 -11.38
CA VAL A 116 7.40 8.79 -10.64
C VAL A 116 6.59 7.63 -11.23
N LEU A 117 6.18 6.68 -10.41
CA LEU A 117 5.31 5.56 -10.77
C LEU A 117 3.95 5.72 -10.08
N ASP A 118 2.98 6.28 -10.80
CA ASP A 118 1.64 6.54 -10.25
C ASP A 118 0.55 6.18 -11.26
N GLN A 119 -0.27 5.20 -10.90
CA GLN A 119 -1.38 4.68 -11.72
C GLN A 119 -2.42 5.74 -12.12
N ARG A 120 -2.47 6.89 -11.44
CA ARG A 120 -3.44 7.95 -11.73
C ARG A 120 -3.03 8.83 -12.91
N ILE A 121 -1.73 8.88 -13.23
CA ILE A 121 -1.16 9.73 -14.27
C ILE A 121 -0.47 8.94 -15.38
N ASP A 122 -0.08 7.69 -15.11
CA ASP A 122 0.55 6.79 -16.07
C ASP A 122 -0.39 5.61 -16.41
N ASP A 123 -0.97 5.69 -17.61
CA ASP A 123 -1.88 4.67 -18.14
C ASP A 123 -1.19 3.34 -18.43
N PHE A 124 0.09 3.37 -18.82
CA PHE A 124 0.85 2.15 -19.06
C PHE A 124 1.11 1.45 -17.72
N TYR A 125 1.59 2.19 -16.72
CA TYR A 125 1.82 1.65 -15.39
C TYR A 125 0.53 1.07 -14.79
N ARG A 126 -0.58 1.82 -14.84
CA ARG A 126 -1.89 1.35 -14.34
C ARG A 126 -2.34 0.01 -14.91
N ARG A 127 -2.10 -0.24 -16.21
CA ARG A 127 -2.51 -1.49 -16.87
C ARG A 127 -1.56 -2.65 -16.60
N ASN A 128 -0.30 -2.35 -16.27
CA ASN A 128 0.76 -3.35 -16.16
C ASN A 128 1.24 -3.60 -14.71
N MET A 129 0.85 -2.78 -13.73
CA MET A 129 1.44 -2.79 -12.38
C MET A 129 1.36 -4.17 -11.67
N PHE A 130 0.32 -4.96 -11.96
CA PHE A 130 0.11 -6.29 -11.39
C PHE A 130 0.43 -7.44 -12.36
N LEU A 131 0.87 -7.15 -13.58
CA LEU A 131 1.25 -8.17 -14.55
C LEU A 131 2.63 -8.73 -14.24
N ASN A 132 2.85 -9.98 -14.64
CA ASN A 132 4.14 -10.63 -14.46
C ASN A 132 5.20 -10.04 -15.40
N PHE A 133 6.48 -10.24 -15.06
CA PHE A 133 7.60 -9.67 -15.81
C PHE A 133 7.67 -10.10 -17.28
N GLY A 134 7.20 -11.31 -17.62
CA GLY A 134 7.13 -11.78 -19.01
C GLY A 134 6.11 -10.99 -19.83
N GLU A 135 4.88 -10.89 -19.32
CA GLU A 135 3.81 -10.11 -19.95
C GLU A 135 4.17 -8.62 -20.07
N LEU A 136 4.84 -8.07 -19.05
CA LEU A 136 5.35 -6.70 -19.08
C LEU A 136 6.32 -6.49 -20.26
N GLY A 137 7.23 -7.44 -20.50
CA GLY A 137 8.20 -7.37 -21.61
C GLY A 137 7.52 -7.26 -22.97
N ASP A 138 6.50 -8.09 -23.22
CA ASP A 138 5.71 -8.04 -24.46
C ASP A 138 4.95 -6.71 -24.60
N ASN A 139 4.36 -6.22 -23.51
CA ASN A 139 3.64 -4.95 -23.52
C ASN A 139 4.54 -3.73 -23.72
N VAL A 140 5.77 -3.75 -23.18
CA VAL A 140 6.78 -2.71 -23.45
C VAL A 140 7.14 -2.68 -24.93
N LYS A 141 7.32 -3.86 -25.55
CA LYS A 141 7.60 -3.94 -26.99
C LYS A 141 6.47 -3.34 -27.81
N HIS A 142 5.22 -3.73 -27.53
CA HIS A 142 4.05 -3.16 -28.20
C HIS A 142 3.94 -1.64 -28.03
N LEU A 143 4.27 -1.13 -26.85
CA LEU A 143 4.31 0.31 -26.60
C LEU A 143 5.34 0.99 -27.49
N VAL A 144 6.58 0.49 -27.53
CA VAL A 144 7.65 1.07 -28.37
C VAL A 144 7.29 1.02 -29.86
N ASP A 145 6.78 -0.12 -30.33
CA ASP A 145 6.34 -0.27 -31.73
C ASP A 145 5.25 0.76 -32.09
N SER A 146 4.30 1.02 -31.17
CA SER A 146 3.24 2.01 -31.40
C SER A 146 3.75 3.45 -31.52
N PHE A 147 4.87 3.78 -30.86
CA PHE A 147 5.51 5.10 -30.95
C PHE A 147 6.36 5.27 -32.21
N GLN A 148 6.86 4.19 -32.81
CA GLN A 148 7.70 4.26 -34.03
C GLN A 148 6.90 4.46 -35.32
N VAL A 149 5.58 4.23 -35.29
CA VAL A 149 4.69 4.37 -36.46
C VAL A 149 4.19 5.81 -36.64
N VAL A 150 4.45 6.70 -35.67
CA VAL A 150 4.17 8.14 -35.73
C VAL A 150 5.41 8.89 -36.21
#